data_AF-A0A2G9PT30-F1
#
_entry.id   AF-A0A2G9PT30-F1
#
_cell.length_a   1.000
_cell.length_b   1.000
_cell.length_c   1.000
_cell.angle_alpha   90.00
_cell.angle_beta   90.00
_cell.angle_gamma   90.00
#
_symmetry.space_group_name_H-M   'P 1'
#
loop_
_entity.id
_entity.type
_entity.pdbx_description
1 polymer ?
#
loop_
_entity_poly.entity_id
_entity_poly.type
_entity_poly.pdbx_seq_one_letter_code
_entity_poly.pdbx_strand_id
1 'polypeptide(L)'
;MRRHASYRDVLKSAPIAFYMPSHAIDAVAEKVSKKITPTKSEADSEKAFAAGVSAALSKNLPKQCRMCFVGSAARDTGLRGGNDIDLFVSFPRSFSKEEIVAKTFKATRRALKAKWEKHYAEHPYLQAQHGAFRVEVIPCFETSPHEELKSAVDRSPLHMDYLQKRLTETQRRDVRVLKQFLKNAGLYGAELRVQGFSGLVCEYLVLNYRSFRNLVEAAAQWIPPVVVDMEGYYAERRHPFAEPLVVIDAIDKNRNAAAVVSETNLCKFIALCRAFRSKPSVSFFFGKRRKHSASEISRALRSRGTAIVILKIAAPKLVEDILYPQLHKTERALSRHLALQDFRMLGTASFMAEDGAFFVVECESAERPRLKRVQGPPVSAAKAVADFVRAHKAAHRGPYIEGGRVFAERLRAVTFLETEIGALLRSPESWGAASHFVKPLKKAKFAPPLSLKAEAMQGLAAYLFRRESWW
;
A
#
# COMPACT_ATOMS: atom_id res chain seq x y z
N MET A 1 19.73 56.48 -9.69
CA MET A 1 20.72 55.50 -9.21
C MET A 1 20.14 54.70 -8.04
N ARG A 2 19.59 53.52 -8.31
CA ARG A 2 19.34 52.47 -7.29
C ARG A 2 19.70 51.15 -7.95
N ARG A 3 20.81 50.54 -7.50
CA ARG A 3 21.36 49.31 -8.05
C ARG A 3 20.56 48.12 -7.54
N HIS A 4 20.16 47.26 -8.47
CA HIS A 4 19.70 45.90 -8.24
C HIS A 4 20.76 45.10 -7.47
N ALA A 5 20.39 44.54 -6.33
CA ALA A 5 21.11 43.43 -5.71
C ALA A 5 20.45 42.13 -6.16
N SER A 6 21.26 41.27 -6.80
CA SER A 6 20.82 40.01 -7.40
C SER A 6 20.56 38.94 -6.34
N TYR A 7 19.66 38.01 -6.68
CA TYR A 7 19.16 36.90 -5.87
C TYR A 7 20.21 35.81 -5.52
N ARG A 8 21.50 36.15 -5.48
CA ARG A 8 22.63 35.21 -5.37
C ARG A 8 23.38 35.20 -4.03
N ASP A 9 23.01 36.03 -3.06
CA ASP A 9 23.81 36.19 -1.82
C ASP A 9 23.17 35.66 -0.52
N VAL A 10 22.14 34.79 -0.59
CA VAL A 10 21.51 34.18 0.61
C VAL A 10 21.83 32.69 0.79
N LEU A 11 23.00 32.24 0.32
CA LEU A 11 23.49 30.86 0.50
C LEU A 11 24.89 30.79 1.13
N LYS A 12 25.14 31.58 2.18
CA LYS A 12 26.34 31.46 3.01
C LYS A 12 25.99 31.29 4.49
N SER A 13 25.38 30.16 4.81
CA SER A 13 25.50 29.50 6.12
C SER A 13 24.92 28.09 6.01
N ALA A 14 25.65 27.19 5.35
CA ALA A 14 25.37 25.77 5.47
C ALA A 14 25.66 25.35 6.93
N PRO A 15 24.73 24.70 7.65
CA PRO A 15 25.08 24.07 8.90
C PRO A 15 26.09 22.97 8.59
N ILE A 16 27.18 22.94 9.36
CA ILE A 16 28.18 21.89 9.36
C ILE A 16 27.44 20.56 9.52
N ALA A 17 27.28 19.84 8.40
CA ALA A 17 26.77 18.49 8.43
C ALA A 17 27.82 17.65 9.16
N PHE A 18 27.57 17.37 10.43
CA PHE A 18 28.28 16.34 11.17
C PHE A 18 28.15 15.05 10.37
N TYR A 19 29.16 14.76 9.56
CA TYR A 19 29.31 13.49 8.85
C TYR A 19 29.53 12.44 9.94
N MET A 20 28.44 11.84 10.45
CA MET A 20 28.59 10.67 11.29
C MET A 20 29.26 9.56 10.46
N PRO A 21 30.23 8.83 11.03
CA PRO A 21 30.92 7.80 10.28
C PRO A 21 29.92 6.74 9.82
N SER A 22 30.01 6.38 8.54
CA SER A 22 29.28 5.31 7.84
C SER A 22 29.02 4.04 8.66
N HIS A 23 29.94 3.72 9.59
CA HIS A 23 29.86 2.62 10.54
C HIS A 23 28.60 2.60 11.43
N ALA A 24 27.95 3.74 11.69
CA ALA A 24 26.77 3.79 12.55
C ALA A 24 25.55 3.05 11.95
N ILE A 25 25.33 3.15 10.64
CA ILE A 25 24.25 2.44 9.95
C ILE A 25 24.47 0.93 10.04
N ASP A 26 25.69 0.49 9.72
CA ASP A 26 26.05 -0.94 9.71
C ASP A 26 25.97 -1.55 11.12
N ALA A 27 26.40 -0.81 12.15
CA ALA A 27 26.29 -1.25 13.54
C ALA A 27 24.82 -1.43 13.99
N VAL A 28 23.93 -0.52 13.59
CA VAL A 28 22.49 -0.66 13.87
C VAL A 28 21.90 -1.84 13.10
N ALA A 29 22.22 -1.97 11.80
CA ALA A 29 21.76 -3.08 10.97
C ALA A 29 22.18 -4.44 11.54
N GLU A 30 23.42 -4.56 12.03
CA GLU A 30 23.93 -5.77 12.67
C GLU A 30 23.25 -6.06 14.02
N LYS A 31 22.94 -5.03 14.81
CA LYS A 31 22.19 -5.22 16.06
C LYS A 31 20.75 -5.67 15.79
N VAL A 32 20.13 -5.15 14.72
CA VAL A 32 18.77 -5.52 14.31
C VAL A 32 18.74 -6.94 13.74
N SER A 33 19.70 -7.30 12.87
CA SER A 33 19.77 -8.60 12.19
C SER A 33 19.71 -9.76 13.19
N LYS A 34 20.42 -9.66 14.32
CA LYS A 34 20.43 -10.66 15.40
C LYS A 34 19.05 -10.96 16.00
N LYS A 35 18.14 -9.98 15.98
CA LYS A 35 16.78 -10.10 16.51
C LYS A 35 15.79 -10.65 15.50
N ILE A 36 15.98 -10.35 14.21
CA ILE A 36 15.01 -10.63 13.16
C ILE A 36 15.39 -11.80 12.26
N THR A 37 16.63 -12.27 12.33
CA THR A 37 17.06 -13.45 11.56
C THR A 37 16.49 -14.70 12.21
N PRO A 38 15.82 -15.58 11.44
CA PRO A 38 15.45 -16.91 11.92
C PRO A 38 16.67 -17.61 12.53
N THR A 39 16.44 -18.33 13.61
CA THR A 39 17.45 -19.24 14.17
C THR A 39 17.68 -20.39 13.20
N LYS A 40 18.84 -21.06 13.31
CA LYS A 40 19.14 -22.23 12.48
C LYS A 40 18.06 -23.31 12.59
N SER A 41 17.58 -23.58 13.81
CA SER A 41 16.51 -24.54 14.05
C SER A 41 15.19 -24.16 13.37
N GLU A 42 14.83 -22.88 13.36
CA GLU A 42 13.62 -22.40 12.65
C GLU A 42 13.77 -22.62 11.14
N ALA A 43 14.88 -22.17 10.56
CA ALA A 43 15.13 -22.31 9.12
C ALA A 43 15.22 -23.78 8.67
N ASP A 44 15.86 -24.64 9.46
CA ASP A 44 15.95 -26.08 9.19
C ASP A 44 14.55 -26.74 9.30
N SER A 45 13.72 -26.30 10.26
CA SER A 45 12.35 -26.79 10.40
C SER A 45 11.46 -26.38 9.23
N GLU A 46 11.55 -25.14 8.75
CA GLU A 46 10.86 -24.66 7.54
C GLU A 46 11.25 -25.51 6.31
N LYS A 47 12.55 -25.74 6.10
CA LYS A 47 13.07 -26.53 4.97
C LYS A 47 12.66 -28.00 5.05
N ALA A 48 12.75 -28.61 6.24
CA ALA A 48 12.33 -29.99 6.46
C ALA A 48 10.83 -30.17 6.23
N PHE A 49 10.01 -29.25 6.73
CA PHE A 49 8.56 -29.27 6.52
C PHE A 49 8.21 -29.07 5.04
N ALA A 50 8.79 -28.08 4.37
CA ALA A 50 8.60 -27.85 2.94
C ALA A 50 8.98 -29.07 2.09
N ALA A 51 10.10 -29.73 2.42
CA ALA A 51 10.54 -30.95 1.74
C ALA A 51 9.55 -32.11 1.96
N GLY A 52 9.08 -32.32 3.19
CA GLY A 52 8.09 -33.36 3.51
C GLY A 52 6.77 -33.17 2.77
N VAL A 53 6.23 -31.95 2.79
CA VAL A 53 4.99 -31.62 2.07
C VAL A 53 5.18 -31.73 0.56
N SER A 54 6.31 -31.26 0.02
CA SER A 54 6.63 -31.39 -1.41
C SER A 54 6.69 -32.86 -1.84
N ALA A 55 7.34 -33.74 -1.07
CA ALA A 55 7.39 -35.16 -1.36
C ALA A 55 6.00 -35.82 -1.34
N ALA A 56 5.14 -35.43 -0.40
CA ALA A 56 3.76 -35.92 -0.32
C ALA A 56 2.88 -35.42 -1.48
N LEU A 57 3.06 -34.16 -1.90
CA LEU A 57 2.40 -33.56 -3.05
C LEU A 57 2.79 -34.28 -4.34
N SER A 58 4.10 -34.47 -4.59
CA SER A 58 4.62 -35.11 -5.80
C SER A 58 4.04 -36.51 -6.02
N LYS A 59 3.78 -37.29 -4.96
CA LYS A 59 3.15 -38.63 -5.07
C LYS A 59 1.72 -38.58 -5.63
N ASN A 60 1.05 -37.44 -5.55
CA ASN A 60 -0.34 -37.25 -5.95
C ASN A 60 -0.48 -36.39 -7.23
N LEU A 61 0.64 -35.97 -7.82
CA LEU A 61 0.69 -35.14 -9.03
C LEU A 61 1.10 -35.97 -10.25
N PRO A 62 0.79 -35.50 -11.48
CA PRO A 62 1.35 -36.08 -12.69
C PRO A 62 2.88 -36.10 -12.65
N LYS A 63 3.51 -37.15 -13.21
CA LYS A 63 4.97 -37.32 -13.21
C LYS A 63 5.72 -36.18 -13.91
N GLN A 64 5.07 -35.48 -14.82
CA GLN A 64 5.63 -34.34 -15.55
C GLN A 64 5.65 -33.05 -14.73
N CYS A 65 5.02 -33.02 -13.54
CA CYS A 65 4.98 -31.82 -12.71
C CYS A 65 6.21 -31.72 -11.82
N ARG A 66 6.67 -30.49 -11.58
CA ARG A 66 7.81 -30.21 -10.70
C ARG A 66 7.35 -29.42 -9.48
N MET A 67 7.79 -29.86 -8.29
CA MET A 67 7.66 -29.08 -7.06
C MET A 67 8.79 -28.05 -6.97
N CYS A 68 8.42 -26.82 -6.64
CA CYS A 68 9.35 -25.70 -6.45
C CYS A 68 9.08 -25.07 -5.08
N PHE A 69 10.03 -25.19 -4.15
CA PHE A 69 9.99 -24.41 -2.91
C PHE A 69 10.59 -23.03 -3.19
N VAL A 70 9.77 -21.99 -3.07
CA VAL A 70 10.14 -20.61 -3.40
C VAL A 70 9.93 -19.70 -2.20
N GLY A 71 9.95 -18.38 -2.43
CA GLY A 71 9.66 -17.40 -1.40
C GLY A 71 10.83 -17.16 -0.46
N SER A 72 10.54 -16.45 0.62
CA SER A 72 11.57 -15.92 1.51
C SER A 72 12.22 -16.97 2.42
N ALA A 73 11.47 -18.01 2.80
CA ALA A 73 12.01 -19.15 3.54
C ALA A 73 13.01 -19.94 2.69
N ALA A 74 12.66 -20.23 1.43
CA ALA A 74 13.57 -20.93 0.51
C ALA A 74 14.86 -20.13 0.22
N ARG A 75 14.78 -18.79 0.22
CA ARG A 75 15.93 -17.89 -0.02
C ARG A 75 16.65 -17.44 1.24
N ASP A 76 16.31 -17.94 2.42
CA ASP A 76 16.88 -17.45 3.69
C ASP A 76 16.77 -15.91 3.85
N THR A 77 15.73 -15.30 3.30
CA THR A 77 15.39 -13.86 3.43
C THR A 77 14.15 -13.61 4.29
N GLY A 78 13.57 -14.67 4.87
CA GLY A 78 12.43 -14.62 5.79
C GLY A 78 12.78 -13.94 7.10
N LEU A 79 11.79 -13.29 7.73
CA LEU A 79 11.94 -12.75 9.08
C LEU A 79 11.64 -13.86 10.11
N ARG A 80 12.29 -13.79 11.27
CA ARG A 80 12.04 -14.69 12.41
C ARG A 80 10.55 -14.74 12.74
N GLY A 81 10.03 -15.95 12.92
CA GLY A 81 8.61 -16.20 13.19
C GLY A 81 7.68 -15.94 12.00
N GLY A 82 8.23 -15.79 10.78
CA GLY A 82 7.44 -15.72 9.55
C GLY A 82 6.75 -17.05 9.26
N ASN A 83 7.50 -18.16 9.26
CA ASN A 83 7.00 -19.52 9.05
C ASN A 83 6.09 -19.67 7.81
N ASP A 84 6.31 -18.83 6.79
CA ASP A 84 5.57 -18.83 5.53
C ASP A 84 6.25 -19.79 4.54
N ILE A 85 5.50 -20.80 4.08
CA ILE A 85 5.98 -21.87 3.21
C ILE A 85 5.26 -21.77 1.86
N ASP A 86 5.97 -21.30 0.84
CA ASP A 86 5.46 -21.11 -0.51
C ASP A 86 5.86 -22.29 -1.42
N LEU A 87 4.92 -23.20 -1.70
CA LEU A 87 5.13 -24.36 -2.56
C LEU A 87 4.44 -24.17 -3.91
N PHE A 88 5.25 -24.12 -4.96
CA PHE A 88 4.76 -24.01 -6.32
C PHE A 88 4.72 -25.38 -6.98
N VAL A 89 3.65 -25.65 -7.72
CA VAL A 89 3.53 -26.82 -8.58
C VAL A 89 3.62 -26.34 -10.02
N SER A 90 4.74 -26.65 -10.68
CA SER A 90 4.99 -26.28 -12.07
C SER A 90 4.47 -27.38 -13.00
N PHE A 91 3.58 -27.00 -13.91
CA PHE A 91 2.96 -27.90 -14.89
C PHE A 91 3.47 -27.60 -16.30
N PRO A 92 3.61 -28.63 -17.16
CA PRO A 92 3.83 -28.43 -18.59
C PRO A 92 2.77 -27.52 -19.20
N ARG A 93 3.17 -26.73 -20.21
CA ARG A 93 2.26 -25.78 -20.89
C ARG A 93 1.12 -26.46 -21.65
N SER A 94 1.12 -27.78 -21.83
CA SER A 94 0.03 -28.53 -22.48
C SER A 94 -1.25 -28.62 -21.64
N PHE A 95 -1.17 -28.42 -20.32
CA PHE A 95 -2.34 -28.44 -19.44
C PHE A 95 -3.16 -27.14 -19.54
N SER A 96 -4.47 -27.24 -19.28
CA SER A 96 -5.34 -26.05 -19.14
C SER A 96 -5.20 -25.41 -17.75
N LYS A 97 -5.64 -24.15 -17.61
CA LYS A 97 -5.67 -23.42 -16.33
C LYS A 97 -6.55 -24.13 -15.29
N GLU A 98 -7.68 -24.70 -15.72
CA GLU A 98 -8.61 -25.44 -14.88
C GLU A 98 -7.98 -26.75 -14.39
N GLU A 99 -7.23 -27.43 -15.27
CA GLU A 99 -6.56 -28.68 -14.93
C GLU A 99 -5.48 -28.51 -13.86
N ILE A 100 -4.60 -27.50 -14.00
CA ILE A 100 -3.51 -27.29 -13.03
C ILE A 100 -4.06 -26.95 -11.64
N VAL A 101 -5.14 -26.16 -11.57
CA VAL A 101 -5.82 -25.82 -10.31
C VAL A 101 -6.47 -27.06 -9.70
N ALA A 102 -7.26 -27.80 -10.48
CA ALA A 102 -7.96 -28.99 -9.99
C ALA A 102 -6.99 -30.08 -9.50
N LYS A 103 -5.93 -30.36 -10.25
CA LYS A 103 -4.91 -31.36 -9.90
C LYS A 103 -4.12 -30.93 -8.66
N THR A 104 -3.72 -29.66 -8.59
CA THR A 104 -3.02 -29.10 -7.41
C THR A 104 -3.88 -29.19 -6.15
N PHE A 105 -5.16 -28.80 -6.24
CA PHE A 105 -6.06 -28.81 -5.09
C PHE A 105 -6.31 -30.24 -4.59
N LYS A 106 -6.50 -31.18 -5.52
CA LYS A 106 -6.66 -32.60 -5.21
C LYS A 106 -5.41 -33.18 -4.55
N ALA A 107 -4.23 -32.92 -5.11
CA ALA A 107 -2.96 -33.37 -4.54
C ALA A 107 -2.73 -32.80 -3.14
N THR A 108 -2.97 -31.50 -2.97
CA THR A 108 -2.80 -30.78 -1.69
C THR A 108 -3.64 -31.36 -0.58
N ARG A 109 -4.94 -31.56 -0.81
CA ARG A 109 -5.87 -32.13 0.20
C ARG A 109 -5.59 -33.61 0.54
N ARG A 110 -4.89 -34.32 -0.33
CA ARG A 110 -4.43 -35.70 -0.10
C ARG A 110 -3.11 -35.73 0.66
N ALA A 111 -2.18 -34.83 0.31
CA ALA A 111 -0.85 -34.75 0.88
C ALA A 111 -0.86 -34.25 2.32
N LEU A 112 -1.70 -33.27 2.64
CA LEU A 112 -1.73 -32.64 3.97
C LEU A 112 -3.18 -32.38 4.42
N LYS A 113 -3.54 -32.96 5.57
CA LYS A 113 -4.82 -32.71 6.24
C LYS A 113 -4.75 -31.37 6.97
N ALA A 114 -5.42 -30.38 6.41
CA ALA A 114 -5.55 -29.05 6.99
C ALA A 114 -6.88 -28.42 6.55
N LYS A 115 -7.29 -27.35 7.23
CA LYS A 115 -8.42 -26.52 6.81
C LYS A 115 -7.95 -25.57 5.71
N TRP A 116 -8.02 -26.05 4.47
CA TRP A 116 -7.59 -25.31 3.29
C TRP A 116 -8.61 -24.25 2.88
N GLU A 117 -8.15 -23.01 2.77
CA GLU A 117 -8.90 -21.87 2.26
C GLU A 117 -8.46 -21.57 0.83
N LYS A 118 -9.44 -21.23 -0.03
CA LYS A 118 -9.19 -20.87 -1.43
C LYS A 118 -8.93 -19.37 -1.52
N HIS A 119 -7.73 -19.00 -1.94
CA HIS A 119 -7.34 -17.62 -2.21
C HIS A 119 -7.24 -17.38 -3.71
N TYR A 120 -7.19 -16.10 -4.09
CA TYR A 120 -7.20 -15.67 -5.49
C TYR A 120 -6.06 -14.70 -5.76
N ALA A 121 -5.21 -15.06 -6.72
CA ALA A 121 -4.29 -14.16 -7.41
C ALA A 121 -4.66 -14.17 -8.91
N GLU A 122 -3.72 -14.48 -9.79
CA GLU A 122 -4.00 -14.72 -11.22
C GLU A 122 -4.86 -15.97 -11.43
N HIS A 123 -4.51 -17.05 -10.71
CA HIS A 123 -5.28 -18.28 -10.62
C HIS A 123 -5.53 -18.62 -9.14
N PRO A 124 -6.58 -19.39 -8.82
CA PRO A 124 -6.82 -19.80 -7.45
C PRO A 124 -5.70 -20.67 -6.89
N TYR A 125 -5.38 -20.47 -5.61
CA TYR A 125 -4.42 -21.27 -4.86
C TYR A 125 -5.01 -21.66 -3.50
N LEU A 126 -4.35 -22.59 -2.81
CA LEU A 126 -4.76 -23.03 -1.48
C LEU A 126 -3.80 -22.49 -0.42
N GLN A 127 -4.37 -22.05 0.69
CA GLN A 127 -3.64 -21.63 1.88
C GLN A 127 -4.19 -22.37 3.11
N ALA A 128 -3.31 -22.75 4.03
CA ALA A 128 -3.72 -23.28 5.33
C ALA A 128 -2.70 -22.97 6.42
N GLN A 129 -3.18 -22.81 7.65
CA GLN A 129 -2.34 -22.92 8.83
C GLN A 129 -2.17 -24.40 9.21
N HIS A 130 -0.93 -24.86 9.35
CA HIS A 130 -0.61 -26.21 9.80
C HIS A 130 0.50 -26.17 10.86
N GLY A 131 0.11 -26.34 12.13
CA GLY A 131 1.02 -26.13 13.26
C GLY A 131 1.54 -24.69 13.26
N ALA A 132 2.87 -24.54 13.31
CA ALA A 132 3.53 -23.24 13.28
C ALA A 132 3.62 -22.61 11.87
N PHE A 133 3.33 -23.38 10.81
CA PHE A 133 3.54 -22.94 9.42
C PHE A 133 2.26 -22.46 8.75
N ARG A 134 2.38 -21.35 8.02
CA ARG A 134 1.39 -20.94 7.02
C ARG A 134 1.87 -21.48 5.67
N VAL A 135 1.07 -22.34 5.06
CA VAL A 135 1.44 -23.05 3.83
C VAL A 135 0.58 -22.58 2.69
N GLU A 136 1.21 -22.20 1.59
CA GLU A 136 0.56 -21.85 0.34
C GLU A 136 0.99 -22.85 -0.74
N VAL A 137 0.00 -23.42 -1.46
CA VAL A 137 0.25 -24.33 -2.59
C VAL A 137 -0.33 -23.73 -3.86
N ILE A 138 0.57 -23.33 -4.76
CA ILE A 138 0.27 -22.44 -5.88
C ILE A 138 0.55 -23.16 -7.20
N PRO A 139 -0.47 -23.36 -8.07
CA PRO A 139 -0.25 -23.89 -9.41
C PRO A 139 0.36 -22.83 -10.33
N CYS A 140 1.31 -23.23 -11.17
CA CYS A 140 1.91 -22.39 -12.20
C CYS A 140 2.27 -23.22 -13.45
N PHE A 141 2.52 -22.54 -14.56
CA PHE A 141 3.08 -23.17 -15.75
C PHE A 141 4.60 -23.11 -15.75
N GLU A 142 5.20 -24.13 -16.36
CA GLU A 142 6.61 -24.09 -16.74
C GLU A 142 6.86 -22.95 -17.73
N THR A 143 7.95 -22.23 -17.49
CA THR A 143 8.39 -21.11 -18.33
C THR A 143 9.90 -20.96 -18.24
N SER A 144 10.50 -20.47 -19.33
CA SER A 144 11.90 -20.05 -19.39
C SER A 144 12.02 -18.52 -19.35
N PRO A 145 13.19 -17.97 -18.95
CA PRO A 145 13.43 -16.54 -19.07
C PRO A 145 13.13 -16.03 -20.49
N HIS A 146 12.42 -14.90 -20.58
CA HIS A 146 12.00 -14.26 -21.84
C HIS A 146 10.95 -15.02 -22.69
N GLU A 147 10.45 -16.16 -22.22
CA GLU A 147 9.29 -16.80 -22.83
C GLU A 147 8.01 -16.05 -22.49
N GLU A 148 6.99 -16.14 -23.36
CA GLU A 148 5.67 -15.58 -23.06
C GLU A 148 5.03 -16.29 -21.86
N LEU A 149 4.69 -15.49 -20.84
CA LEU A 149 4.06 -15.97 -19.61
C LEU A 149 2.57 -16.28 -19.84
N LYS A 150 2.07 -17.40 -19.32
CA LYS A 150 0.63 -17.72 -19.33
C LYS A 150 -0.12 -17.08 -18.16
N SER A 151 0.62 -16.83 -17.08
CA SER A 151 0.13 -16.28 -15.83
C SER A 151 1.22 -15.45 -15.14
N ALA A 152 0.81 -14.48 -14.32
CA ALA A 152 1.75 -13.68 -13.55
C ALA A 152 2.55 -14.48 -12.50
N VAL A 153 2.04 -15.64 -12.05
CA VAL A 153 2.67 -16.47 -11.02
C VAL A 153 3.76 -17.40 -11.59
N ASP A 154 3.78 -17.59 -12.92
CA ASP A 154 4.80 -18.41 -13.62
C ASP A 154 6.22 -17.85 -13.45
N ARG A 155 6.36 -16.55 -13.14
CA ARG A 155 7.66 -15.91 -12.87
C ARG A 155 8.31 -16.35 -11.57
N SER A 156 7.53 -16.80 -10.57
CA SER A 156 8.05 -17.00 -9.20
C SER A 156 9.18 -18.04 -9.11
N PRO A 157 9.12 -19.20 -9.80
CA PRO A 157 10.26 -20.12 -9.88
C PRO A 157 11.50 -19.50 -10.55
N LEU A 158 11.32 -18.68 -11.59
CA LEU A 158 12.44 -18.00 -12.25
C LEU A 158 13.06 -16.93 -11.35
N HIS A 159 12.25 -16.18 -10.59
CA HIS A 159 12.74 -15.26 -9.56
C HIS A 159 13.54 -15.99 -8.49
N MET A 160 13.07 -17.16 -8.06
CA MET A 160 13.79 -18.02 -7.12
C MET A 160 15.17 -18.37 -7.67
N ASP A 161 15.24 -18.91 -8.88
CA ASP A 161 16.51 -19.33 -9.50
C ASP A 161 17.48 -18.16 -9.73
N TYR A 162 16.96 -17.00 -10.15
CA TYR A 162 17.76 -15.80 -10.39
C TYR A 162 18.35 -15.25 -9.09
N LEU A 163 17.52 -15.08 -8.05
CA LEU A 163 17.94 -14.46 -6.79
C LEU A 163 18.76 -15.40 -5.92
N GLN A 164 18.44 -16.70 -5.92
CA GLN A 164 19.15 -17.67 -5.10
C GLN A 164 20.64 -17.74 -5.46
N LYS A 165 20.99 -17.57 -6.74
CA LYS A 165 22.38 -17.61 -7.22
C LYS A 165 23.12 -16.29 -7.01
N ARG A 166 22.42 -15.16 -6.92
CA ARG A 166 23.02 -13.81 -6.93
C ARG A 166 23.08 -13.14 -5.57
N LEU A 167 22.18 -13.48 -4.63
CA LEU A 167 22.21 -12.92 -3.29
C LEU A 167 23.27 -13.60 -2.42
N THR A 168 24.22 -12.80 -1.92
CA THR A 168 25.19 -13.25 -0.91
C THR A 168 24.53 -13.39 0.47
N GLU A 169 25.19 -14.08 1.40
CA GLU A 169 24.68 -14.22 2.78
C GLU A 169 24.50 -12.85 3.46
N THR A 170 25.46 -11.94 3.29
CA THR A 170 25.37 -10.56 3.77
C THR A 170 24.17 -9.83 3.17
N GLN A 171 23.91 -10.00 1.87
CA GLN A 171 22.75 -9.40 1.22
C GLN A 171 21.44 -10.00 1.74
N ARG A 172 21.36 -11.30 2.02
CA ARG A 172 20.16 -11.91 2.64
C ARG A 172 19.88 -11.34 4.03
N ARG A 173 20.93 -11.10 4.82
CA ARG A 173 20.85 -10.36 6.08
C ARG A 173 20.32 -8.93 5.87
N ASP A 174 20.83 -8.21 4.89
CA ASP A 174 20.40 -6.85 4.58
C ASP A 174 18.97 -6.77 4.04
N VAL A 175 18.52 -7.77 3.27
CA VAL A 175 17.11 -7.90 2.85
C VAL A 175 16.21 -8.01 4.07
N ARG A 176 16.57 -8.82 5.07
CA ARG A 176 15.79 -8.93 6.32
C ARG A 176 15.75 -7.59 7.05
N VAL A 177 16.88 -6.90 7.17
CA VAL A 177 16.97 -5.56 7.79
C VAL A 177 16.04 -4.58 7.07
N LEU A 178 16.07 -4.53 5.74
CA LEU A 178 15.18 -3.69 4.93
C LEU A 178 13.71 -4.04 5.14
N LYS A 179 13.36 -5.34 5.12
CA LYS A 179 11.99 -5.81 5.38
C LYS A 179 11.50 -5.33 6.75
N GLN A 180 12.31 -5.45 7.80
CA GLN A 180 11.94 -4.97 9.14
C GLN A 180 11.80 -3.45 9.20
N PHE A 181 12.72 -2.71 8.57
CA PHE A 181 12.68 -1.25 8.49
C PHE A 181 11.35 -0.76 7.89
N LEU A 182 10.98 -1.36 6.75
CA LEU A 182 9.73 -1.07 6.05
C LEU A 182 8.51 -1.54 6.84
N LYS A 183 8.56 -2.73 7.47
CA LYS A 183 7.45 -3.28 8.26
C LYS A 183 7.12 -2.37 9.45
N ASN A 184 8.13 -1.87 10.15
CA ASN A 184 7.94 -0.93 11.24
C ASN A 184 7.27 0.38 10.78
N ALA A 185 7.70 0.89 9.63
CA ALA A 185 7.14 2.10 9.01
C ALA A 185 5.76 1.89 8.34
N GLY A 186 5.24 0.66 8.31
CA GLY A 186 3.99 0.34 7.61
C GLY A 186 4.09 0.44 6.08
N LEU A 187 5.28 0.21 5.53
CA LEU A 187 5.60 0.30 4.10
C LEU A 187 5.91 -1.07 3.46
N TYR A 188 5.94 -2.16 4.24
CA TYR A 188 6.20 -3.51 3.73
C TYR A 188 4.90 -4.22 3.37
N GLY A 189 4.80 -4.71 2.13
CA GLY A 189 3.61 -5.38 1.60
C GLY A 189 3.17 -4.82 0.25
N ALA A 190 2.86 -5.70 -0.70
CA ALA A 190 2.38 -5.33 -2.03
C ALA A 190 0.85 -5.35 -2.16
N GLU A 191 0.15 -5.76 -1.10
CA GLU A 191 -1.31 -5.71 -1.09
C GLU A 191 -1.81 -4.27 -1.23
N LEU A 192 -2.96 -4.11 -1.88
CA LEU A 192 -3.57 -2.79 -2.14
C LEU A 192 -3.91 -1.99 -0.88
N ARG A 193 -3.96 -2.65 0.29
CA ARG A 193 -4.07 -1.98 1.59
C ARG A 193 -2.81 -1.20 1.94
N VAL A 194 -1.64 -1.76 1.65
CA VAL A 194 -0.34 -1.17 2.00
C VAL A 194 0.19 -0.32 0.85
N GLN A 195 0.08 -0.81 -0.40
CA GLN A 195 0.66 -0.16 -1.59
C GLN A 195 2.16 0.15 -1.40
N GLY A 196 2.88 -0.80 -0.82
CA GLY A 196 4.27 -0.66 -0.39
C GLY A 196 5.21 -1.62 -1.11
N PHE A 197 6.34 -1.88 -0.47
CA PHE A 197 7.45 -2.63 -1.03
C PHE A 197 7.25 -4.13 -0.80
N SER A 198 7.23 -4.92 -1.88
CA SER A 198 7.17 -6.39 -1.80
C SER A 198 8.50 -7.00 -1.34
N GLY A 199 8.47 -8.27 -0.94
CA GLY A 199 9.69 -9.04 -0.66
C GLY A 199 10.64 -9.10 -1.86
N LEU A 200 10.09 -9.27 -3.08
CA LEU A 200 10.85 -9.25 -4.33
C LEU A 200 11.51 -7.89 -4.57
N VAL A 201 10.78 -6.79 -4.38
CA VAL A 201 11.34 -5.44 -4.53
C VAL A 201 12.45 -5.20 -3.51
N CYS A 202 12.30 -5.68 -2.27
CA CYS A 202 13.36 -5.60 -1.26
C CYS A 202 14.62 -6.35 -1.70
N GLU A 203 14.47 -7.55 -2.25
CA GLU A 203 15.57 -8.37 -2.77
C GLU A 203 16.27 -7.68 -3.95
N TYR A 204 15.52 -7.14 -4.91
CA TYR A 204 16.05 -6.37 -6.05
C TYR A 204 16.78 -5.10 -5.62
N LEU A 205 16.22 -4.33 -4.69
CA LEU A 205 16.87 -3.11 -4.19
C LEU A 205 18.20 -3.44 -3.50
N VAL A 206 18.24 -4.42 -2.60
CA VAL A 206 19.51 -4.80 -1.95
C VAL A 206 20.51 -5.39 -2.93
N LEU A 207 20.05 -6.18 -3.90
CA LEU A 207 20.92 -6.72 -4.95
C LEU A 207 21.56 -5.60 -5.78
N ASN A 208 20.75 -4.62 -6.23
CA ASN A 208 21.21 -3.49 -7.03
C ASN A 208 22.18 -2.59 -6.28
N TYR A 209 21.81 -2.16 -5.06
CA TYR A 209 22.60 -1.23 -4.27
C TYR A 209 23.70 -1.93 -3.44
N ARG A 210 23.80 -3.26 -3.53
CA ARG A 210 24.81 -4.13 -2.88
C ARG A 210 24.66 -4.30 -1.37
N SER A 211 24.15 -3.31 -0.64
CA SER A 211 23.92 -3.39 0.81
C SER A 211 22.74 -2.54 1.27
N PHE A 212 22.22 -2.80 2.47
CA PHE A 212 21.19 -1.96 3.11
C PHE A 212 21.69 -0.53 3.32
N ARG A 213 22.95 -0.36 3.75
CA ARG A 213 23.56 0.96 3.92
C ARG A 213 23.56 1.76 2.63
N ASN A 214 24.08 1.17 1.55
CA ASN A 214 24.16 1.84 0.25
C ASN A 214 22.76 2.19 -0.28
N LEU A 215 21.77 1.31 -0.08
CA LEU A 215 20.39 1.59 -0.42
C LEU A 215 19.85 2.79 0.36
N VAL A 216 20.06 2.87 1.68
CA VAL A 216 19.63 4.01 2.51
C VAL A 216 20.29 5.30 2.04
N GLU A 217 21.59 5.27 1.78
CA GLU A 217 22.35 6.45 1.34
C GLU A 217 21.86 6.96 -0.02
N ALA A 218 21.62 6.05 -0.98
CA ALA A 218 21.07 6.38 -2.29
C ALA A 218 19.62 6.84 -2.20
N ALA A 219 18.77 6.11 -1.48
CA ALA A 219 17.35 6.43 -1.34
C ALA A 219 17.10 7.76 -0.62
N ALA A 220 17.98 8.17 0.29
CA ALA A 220 17.93 9.49 0.90
C ALA A 220 18.07 10.64 -0.13
N GLN A 221 18.64 10.37 -1.30
CA GLN A 221 18.84 11.34 -2.39
C GLN A 221 17.87 11.17 -3.56
N TRP A 222 17.00 10.15 -3.54
CA TRP A 222 16.03 9.93 -4.61
C TRP A 222 15.09 11.12 -4.83
N ILE A 223 14.78 11.36 -6.10
CA ILE A 223 13.77 12.29 -6.59
C ILE A 223 12.87 11.50 -7.55
N PRO A 224 11.56 11.35 -7.28
CA PRO A 224 10.66 10.64 -8.18
C PRO A 224 10.54 11.30 -9.57
N PRO A 225 10.40 10.54 -10.67
CA PRO A 225 10.38 9.07 -10.69
C PRO A 225 11.79 8.46 -10.52
N VAL A 226 11.87 7.34 -9.80
CA VAL A 226 13.12 6.58 -9.58
C VAL A 226 13.10 5.32 -10.42
N VAL A 227 14.20 5.03 -11.12
CA VAL A 227 14.33 3.84 -11.98
C VAL A 227 15.47 2.95 -11.47
N VAL A 228 15.19 1.65 -11.35
CA VAL A 228 16.16 0.59 -11.05
C VAL A 228 16.06 -0.48 -12.13
N ASP A 229 17.08 -0.58 -12.96
CA ASP A 229 17.18 -1.56 -14.05
C ASP A 229 18.50 -2.34 -13.90
N MET A 230 18.44 -3.49 -13.23
CA MET A 230 19.64 -4.28 -12.88
C MET A 230 20.27 -4.96 -14.10
N GLU A 231 19.46 -5.28 -15.10
CA GLU A 231 19.89 -5.98 -16.33
C GLU A 231 20.15 -5.00 -17.49
N GLY A 232 19.90 -3.70 -17.29
CA GLY A 232 20.14 -2.67 -18.30
C GLY A 232 19.23 -2.79 -19.54
N TYR A 233 18.05 -3.40 -19.42
CA TYR A 233 17.11 -3.58 -20.54
C TYR A 233 16.67 -2.29 -21.23
N TYR A 234 16.77 -1.16 -20.52
CA TYR A 234 16.43 0.18 -20.99
C TYR A 234 17.57 1.18 -20.80
N ALA A 235 18.84 0.71 -20.76
CA ALA A 235 19.98 1.63 -20.65
C ALA A 235 20.06 2.64 -21.81
N GLU A 236 19.67 2.22 -23.02
CA GLU A 236 19.76 3.02 -24.25
C GLU A 236 18.39 3.46 -24.81
N ARG A 237 17.30 3.25 -24.08
CA ARG A 237 15.94 3.58 -24.55
C ARG A 237 15.02 3.93 -23.39
N ARG A 238 13.90 4.59 -23.71
CA ARG A 238 12.90 4.93 -22.69
C ARG A 238 12.12 3.69 -22.26
N HIS A 239 11.92 3.53 -20.94
CA HIS A 239 10.98 2.55 -20.40
C HIS A 239 9.53 3.03 -20.54
N PRO A 240 8.53 2.13 -20.61
CA PRO A 240 7.13 2.50 -20.82
C PRO A 240 6.38 2.91 -19.54
N PHE A 241 6.98 2.72 -18.36
CA PHE A 241 6.33 2.88 -17.05
C PHE A 241 6.15 4.34 -16.62
N ALA A 242 5.03 4.63 -15.95
CA ALA A 242 4.67 5.97 -15.45
C ALA A 242 4.66 6.07 -13.92
N GLU A 243 4.84 4.95 -13.23
CA GLU A 243 4.83 4.88 -11.77
C GLU A 243 6.03 5.61 -11.14
N PRO A 244 5.90 6.11 -9.90
CA PRO A 244 6.93 6.93 -9.26
C PRO A 244 8.19 6.12 -8.87
N LEU A 245 8.05 4.80 -8.69
CA LEU A 245 9.16 3.87 -8.54
C LEU A 245 9.03 2.78 -9.61
N VAL A 246 10.05 2.70 -10.47
CA VAL A 246 10.15 1.72 -11.53
C VAL A 246 11.30 0.77 -11.20
N VAL A 247 10.97 -0.46 -10.85
CA VAL A 247 11.97 -1.53 -10.70
C VAL A 247 11.73 -2.53 -11.82
N ILE A 248 12.57 -2.47 -12.85
CA ILE A 248 12.45 -3.36 -14.02
C ILE A 248 12.70 -4.79 -13.56
N ASP A 249 11.76 -5.68 -13.86
CA ASP A 249 11.88 -7.07 -13.45
C ASP A 249 12.96 -7.79 -14.27
N ALA A 250 13.93 -8.41 -13.59
CA ALA A 250 15.01 -9.15 -14.24
C ALA A 250 14.52 -10.30 -15.12
N ILE A 251 13.33 -10.86 -14.82
CA ILE A 251 12.74 -11.97 -15.58
C ILE A 251 11.88 -11.49 -16.75
N ASP A 252 11.31 -10.28 -16.65
CA ASP A 252 10.36 -9.73 -17.60
C ASP A 252 10.53 -8.22 -17.73
N LYS A 253 11.22 -7.79 -18.79
CA LYS A 253 11.48 -6.37 -19.08
C LYS A 253 10.20 -5.54 -19.27
N ASN A 254 9.04 -6.17 -19.50
CA ASN A 254 7.76 -5.48 -19.67
C ASN A 254 7.00 -5.33 -18.34
N ARG A 255 7.61 -5.71 -17.20
CA ARG A 255 7.03 -5.59 -15.86
C ARG A 255 7.79 -4.62 -14.97
N ASN A 256 7.05 -3.71 -14.33
CA ASN A 256 7.52 -2.97 -13.16
C ASN A 256 7.18 -3.76 -11.89
N ALA A 257 8.21 -4.30 -11.21
CA ALA A 257 8.05 -5.05 -9.97
C ALA A 257 7.53 -4.19 -8.80
N ALA A 258 7.65 -2.87 -8.89
CA ALA A 258 7.21 -1.89 -7.91
C ALA A 258 5.92 -1.14 -8.31
N ALA A 259 5.16 -1.64 -9.29
CA ALA A 259 3.97 -0.94 -9.82
C ALA A 259 2.92 -0.56 -8.76
N VAL A 260 2.83 -1.33 -7.65
CA VAL A 260 1.89 -1.06 -6.56
C VAL A 260 2.39 -0.02 -5.54
N VAL A 261 3.67 0.37 -5.59
CA VAL A 261 4.25 1.34 -4.66
C VAL A 261 3.67 2.72 -4.97
N SER A 262 2.86 3.25 -4.05
CA SER A 262 2.29 4.58 -4.22
C SER A 262 3.36 5.68 -4.10
N GLU A 263 3.13 6.83 -4.73
CA GLU A 263 3.98 8.02 -4.60
C GLU A 263 4.13 8.44 -3.13
N THR A 264 3.04 8.40 -2.37
CA THR A 264 3.04 8.67 -0.93
C THR A 264 4.03 7.77 -0.19
N ASN A 265 4.00 6.46 -0.46
CA ASN A 265 4.87 5.50 0.24
C ASN A 265 6.32 5.57 -0.24
N LEU A 266 6.56 5.89 -1.51
CA LEU A 266 7.91 6.20 -1.99
C LEU A 266 8.47 7.42 -1.26
N CYS A 267 7.73 8.53 -1.20
CA CYS A 267 8.15 9.75 -0.52
C CYS A 267 8.39 9.50 0.98
N LYS A 268 7.54 8.70 1.65
CA LYS A 268 7.79 8.26 3.03
C LYS A 268 9.08 7.46 3.16
N PHE A 269 9.34 6.52 2.25
CA PHE A 269 10.58 5.74 2.29
C PHE A 269 11.83 6.62 2.10
N ILE A 270 11.83 7.52 1.11
CA ILE A 270 12.91 8.47 0.87
C ILE A 270 13.22 9.26 2.12
N ALA A 271 12.18 9.84 2.71
CA ALA A 271 12.36 10.68 3.87
C ALA A 271 12.73 9.83 5.12
N LEU A 272 12.28 8.58 5.22
CA LEU A 272 12.67 7.65 6.29
C LEU A 272 14.16 7.34 6.20
N CYS A 273 14.67 7.12 4.99
CA CYS A 273 16.10 6.98 4.72
C CYS A 273 16.88 8.24 5.10
N ARG A 274 16.36 9.45 4.84
CA ARG A 274 17.00 10.72 5.27
C ARG A 274 17.09 10.80 6.79
N ALA A 275 16.00 10.52 7.49
CA ALA A 275 15.95 10.55 8.95
C ALA A 275 16.89 9.51 9.58
N PHE A 276 16.82 8.27 9.09
CA PHE A 276 17.69 7.19 9.57
C PHE A 276 19.16 7.46 9.27
N ARG A 277 19.50 7.97 8.08
CA ARG A 277 20.88 8.38 7.74
C ARG A 277 21.39 9.48 8.67
N SER A 278 20.55 10.44 9.05
CA SER A 278 20.94 11.54 9.94
C SER A 278 21.17 11.09 11.38
N LYS A 279 20.37 10.14 11.89
CA LYS A 279 20.48 9.65 13.27
C LYS A 279 20.11 8.16 13.33
N PRO A 280 21.03 7.25 12.95
CA PRO A 280 20.75 5.81 12.94
C PRO A 280 20.35 5.32 14.34
N SER A 281 19.22 4.62 14.42
CA SER A 281 18.70 4.09 15.68
C SER A 281 17.89 2.82 15.48
N VAL A 282 17.94 1.94 16.48
CA VAL A 282 17.14 0.70 16.54
C VAL A 282 15.62 1.00 16.58
N SER A 283 15.21 2.19 17.01
CA SER A 283 13.79 2.61 17.05
C SER A 283 13.12 2.62 15.68
N PHE A 284 13.87 2.83 14.59
CA PHE A 284 13.35 2.75 13.22
C PHE A 284 12.92 1.34 12.81
N PHE A 285 13.36 0.33 13.56
CA PHE A 285 13.04 -1.08 13.29
C PHE A 285 12.05 -1.65 14.30
N PHE A 286 11.93 -1.06 15.49
CA PHE A 286 11.10 -1.55 16.59
C PHE A 286 10.36 -0.40 17.30
N GLY A 287 9.55 0.31 16.54
CA GLY A 287 8.70 1.38 17.04
C GLY A 287 7.56 0.80 17.89
N LYS A 288 7.41 1.30 19.11
CA LYS A 288 6.20 1.09 19.88
C LYS A 288 5.20 2.16 19.42
N ARG A 289 4.15 1.75 18.70
CA ARG A 289 3.00 2.65 18.47
C ARG A 289 2.44 3.00 19.84
N ARG A 290 2.56 4.26 20.23
CA ARG A 290 2.01 4.74 21.50
C ARG A 290 0.51 4.49 21.44
N LYS A 291 -0.01 3.73 22.41
CA LYS A 291 -1.45 3.67 22.63
C LYS A 291 -1.85 5.00 23.25
N HIS A 292 -2.83 5.66 22.64
CA HIS A 292 -3.41 6.86 23.19
C HIS A 292 -4.55 6.47 24.12
N SER A 293 -4.56 7.05 25.31
CA SER A 293 -5.65 6.90 26.26
C SER A 293 -6.92 7.58 25.74
N ALA A 294 -8.08 7.18 26.27
CA ALA A 294 -9.36 7.79 25.89
C ALA A 294 -9.37 9.30 26.12
N SER A 295 -8.70 9.78 27.19
CA SER A 295 -8.62 11.21 27.50
C SER A 295 -7.76 11.99 26.50
N GLU A 296 -6.67 11.40 26.01
CA GLU A 296 -5.83 11.98 24.94
C GLU A 296 -6.58 12.08 23.63
N ILE A 297 -7.28 11.02 23.23
CA ILE A 297 -8.12 10.99 22.02
C ILE A 297 -9.22 12.06 22.14
N SER A 298 -9.88 12.13 23.29
CA SER A 298 -10.94 13.09 23.57
C SER A 298 -10.43 14.54 23.53
N ARG A 299 -9.25 14.81 24.06
CA ARG A 299 -8.59 16.11 23.97
C ARG A 299 -8.23 16.46 22.53
N ALA A 300 -7.64 15.52 21.80
CA ALA A 300 -7.28 15.71 20.40
C ALA A 300 -8.51 16.06 19.57
N LEU A 301 -9.62 15.32 19.70
CA LEU A 301 -10.89 15.62 19.02
C LEU A 301 -11.38 17.04 19.32
N ARG A 302 -11.45 17.44 20.60
CA ARG A 302 -11.94 18.77 20.99
C ARG A 302 -11.03 19.90 20.50
N SER A 303 -9.72 19.73 20.59
CA SER A 303 -8.73 20.77 20.27
C SER A 303 -8.68 21.16 18.79
N ARG A 304 -9.25 20.33 17.90
CA ARG A 304 -9.18 20.55 16.45
C ARG A 304 -10.12 21.64 15.96
N GLY A 305 -11.27 21.83 16.61
CA GLY A 305 -12.28 22.79 16.15
C GLY A 305 -12.87 22.45 14.78
N THR A 306 -12.82 21.17 14.38
CA THR A 306 -13.26 20.65 13.08
C THR A 306 -14.52 19.79 13.24
N ALA A 307 -15.19 19.51 12.14
CA ALA A 307 -16.33 18.59 12.12
C ALA A 307 -15.86 17.18 11.77
N ILE A 308 -16.03 16.24 12.71
CA ILE A 308 -15.67 14.83 12.54
C ILE A 308 -16.94 14.00 12.63
N VAL A 309 -17.21 13.23 11.56
CA VAL A 309 -18.30 12.27 11.50
C VAL A 309 -17.72 10.87 11.35
N ILE A 310 -18.24 9.93 12.13
CA ILE A 310 -17.83 8.52 12.07
C ILE A 310 -19.04 7.67 11.73
N LEU A 311 -18.90 6.85 10.68
CA LEU A 311 -19.90 5.88 10.27
C LEU A 311 -19.46 4.49 10.70
N LYS A 312 -20.37 3.75 11.32
CA LYS A 312 -20.22 2.32 11.63
C LYS A 312 -21.15 1.50 10.74
N ILE A 313 -20.61 0.47 10.10
CA ILE A 313 -21.38 -0.51 9.34
C ILE A 313 -21.01 -1.94 9.75
N ALA A 314 -21.89 -2.89 9.43
CA ALA A 314 -21.55 -4.31 9.53
C ALA A 314 -20.44 -4.67 8.52
N ALA A 315 -19.43 -5.39 8.99
CA ALA A 315 -18.35 -5.89 8.15
C ALA A 315 -18.87 -6.98 7.20
N PRO A 316 -18.66 -6.86 5.86
CA PRO A 316 -18.96 -7.97 4.96
C PRO A 316 -17.97 -9.12 5.18
N LYS A 317 -18.46 -10.37 5.13
CA LYS A 317 -17.63 -11.58 5.28
C LYS A 317 -16.83 -11.86 4.01
N LEU A 318 -15.67 -11.24 3.88
CA LEU A 318 -14.78 -11.33 2.71
C LEU A 318 -13.34 -11.58 3.16
N VAL A 319 -12.54 -12.19 2.30
CA VAL A 319 -11.07 -12.25 2.47
C VAL A 319 -10.46 -10.86 2.39
N GLU A 320 -9.33 -10.63 3.07
CA GLU A 320 -8.70 -9.31 3.18
C GLU A 320 -8.43 -8.65 1.82
N ASP A 321 -7.96 -9.44 0.84
CA ASP A 321 -7.64 -8.98 -0.52
C ASP A 321 -8.84 -8.43 -1.29
N ILE A 322 -10.06 -8.79 -0.88
CA ILE A 322 -11.30 -8.26 -1.45
C ILE A 322 -11.86 -7.16 -0.54
N LEU A 323 -11.73 -7.31 0.78
CA LEU A 323 -12.30 -6.42 1.78
C LEU A 323 -11.66 -5.02 1.76
N TYR A 324 -10.33 -4.94 1.90
CA TYR A 324 -9.63 -3.65 2.05
C TYR A 324 -9.67 -2.78 0.78
N PRO A 325 -9.51 -3.32 -0.45
CA PRO A 325 -9.65 -2.51 -1.65
C PRO A 325 -11.03 -1.87 -1.77
N GLN A 326 -12.07 -2.61 -1.39
CA GLN A 326 -13.44 -2.10 -1.39
C GLN A 326 -13.70 -1.08 -0.30
N LEU A 327 -13.13 -1.29 0.88
CA LEU A 327 -13.16 -0.34 1.99
C LEU A 327 -12.54 1.00 1.56
N HIS A 328 -11.32 0.99 1.03
CA HIS A 328 -10.63 2.20 0.57
C HIS A 328 -11.28 2.84 -0.66
N LYS A 329 -11.82 2.03 -1.59
CA LYS A 329 -12.60 2.56 -2.74
C LYS A 329 -13.80 3.35 -2.23
N THR A 330 -14.53 2.80 -1.27
CA THR A 330 -15.70 3.43 -0.64
C THR A 330 -15.30 4.71 0.09
N GLU A 331 -14.22 4.69 0.89
CA GLU A 331 -13.69 5.88 1.57
C GLU A 331 -13.37 7.01 0.57
N ARG A 332 -12.60 6.70 -0.49
CA ARG A 332 -12.24 7.69 -1.53
C ARG A 332 -13.45 8.20 -2.30
N ALA A 333 -14.44 7.35 -2.53
CA ALA A 333 -15.67 7.75 -3.21
C ALA A 333 -16.50 8.71 -2.33
N LEU A 334 -16.62 8.43 -1.03
CA LEU A 334 -17.29 9.30 -0.07
C LEU A 334 -16.58 10.66 0.03
N SER A 335 -15.25 10.66 0.19
CA SER A 335 -14.45 11.88 0.25
C SER A 335 -14.62 12.75 -1.01
N ARG A 336 -14.55 12.14 -2.20
CA ARG A 336 -14.72 12.86 -3.47
C ARG A 336 -16.11 13.47 -3.58
N HIS A 337 -17.15 12.72 -3.21
CA HIS A 337 -18.52 13.24 -3.28
C HIS A 337 -18.72 14.42 -2.34
N LEU A 338 -18.28 14.33 -1.08
CA LEU A 338 -18.38 15.42 -0.12
C LEU A 338 -17.61 16.67 -0.58
N ALA A 339 -16.43 16.50 -1.18
CA ALA A 339 -15.68 17.61 -1.79
C ALA A 339 -16.43 18.25 -2.96
N LEU A 340 -17.10 17.47 -3.83
CA LEU A 340 -17.96 18.00 -4.90
C LEU A 340 -19.18 18.76 -4.37
N GLN A 341 -19.62 18.41 -3.17
CA GLN A 341 -20.66 19.13 -2.40
C GLN A 341 -20.10 20.36 -1.66
N ASP A 342 -18.85 20.74 -1.91
CA ASP A 342 -18.13 21.88 -1.32
C ASP A 342 -17.90 21.78 0.20
N PHE A 343 -17.90 20.56 0.76
CA PHE A 343 -17.33 20.36 2.09
C PHE A 343 -15.79 20.38 1.98
N ARG A 344 -15.16 21.27 2.75
CA ARG A 344 -13.69 21.38 2.79
C ARG A 344 -13.11 20.25 3.62
N MET A 345 -12.69 19.20 2.93
CA MET A 345 -12.15 17.98 3.51
C MET A 345 -10.76 18.22 4.13
N LEU A 346 -10.58 17.81 5.39
CA LEU A 346 -9.26 17.77 6.05
C LEU A 346 -8.65 16.37 6.03
N GLY A 347 -9.50 15.34 5.98
CA GLY A 347 -9.06 13.98 5.73
C GLY A 347 -10.19 12.95 5.86
N THR A 348 -9.89 11.74 5.42
CA THR A 348 -10.71 10.56 5.66
C THR A 348 -9.85 9.42 6.17
N ALA A 349 -10.51 8.44 6.79
CA ALA A 349 -9.92 7.14 7.04
C ALA A 349 -10.98 6.05 7.00
N SER A 350 -10.54 4.83 6.79
CA SER A 350 -11.36 3.64 6.96
C SER A 350 -10.57 2.54 7.63
N PHE A 351 -11.22 1.77 8.51
CA PHE A 351 -10.59 0.68 9.24
C PHE A 351 -11.61 -0.39 9.66
N MET A 352 -11.10 -1.58 9.96
CA MET A 352 -11.86 -2.68 10.54
C MET A 352 -11.62 -2.73 12.05
N ALA A 353 -12.64 -3.13 12.80
CA ALA A 353 -12.52 -3.57 14.19
C ALA A 353 -13.47 -4.78 14.41
N GLU A 354 -13.37 -5.42 15.57
CA GLU A 354 -14.17 -6.58 15.97
C GLU A 354 -15.67 -6.41 15.72
N ASP A 355 -16.20 -5.19 15.91
CA ASP A 355 -17.64 -4.91 15.86
C ASP A 355 -18.11 -4.20 14.59
N GLY A 356 -17.28 -4.06 13.56
CA GLY A 356 -17.68 -3.54 12.26
C GLY A 356 -16.58 -2.90 11.43
N ALA A 357 -16.98 -2.32 10.30
CA ALA A 357 -16.13 -1.43 9.52
C ALA A 357 -16.51 0.03 9.79
N PHE A 358 -15.50 0.89 9.83
CA PHE A 358 -15.63 2.29 10.19
C PHE A 358 -15.13 3.21 9.09
N PHE A 359 -15.82 4.33 8.88
CA PHE A 359 -15.37 5.42 8.04
C PHE A 359 -15.33 6.71 8.85
N VAL A 360 -14.21 7.41 8.81
CA VAL A 360 -14.02 8.72 9.44
C VAL A 360 -13.97 9.77 8.35
N VAL A 361 -14.75 10.83 8.52
CA VAL A 361 -14.79 12.00 7.66
C VAL A 361 -14.52 13.22 8.53
N GLU A 362 -13.50 14.00 8.18
CA GLU A 362 -13.21 15.28 8.83
C GLU A 362 -13.25 16.43 7.84
N CYS A 363 -13.99 17.48 8.19
CA CYS A 363 -14.12 18.72 7.44
C CYS A 363 -13.78 19.94 8.30
N GLU A 364 -13.39 21.04 7.67
CA GLU A 364 -13.16 22.33 8.36
C GLU A 364 -14.39 22.78 9.16
N SER A 365 -15.59 22.54 8.63
CA SER A 365 -16.87 22.92 9.25
C SER A 365 -17.90 21.83 9.02
N ALA A 366 -18.84 21.70 9.98
CA ALA A 366 -20.00 20.83 9.85
C ALA A 366 -21.02 21.39 8.86
N GLU A 367 -21.00 22.71 8.65
CA GLU A 367 -21.90 23.44 7.77
C GLU A 367 -21.13 23.98 6.57
N ARG A 368 -21.68 23.76 5.37
CA ARG A 368 -21.17 24.41 4.15
C ARG A 368 -21.85 25.77 3.94
N PRO A 369 -21.13 26.79 3.42
CA PRO A 369 -21.73 28.09 3.14
C PRO A 369 -22.91 28.01 2.18
N ARG A 370 -23.93 28.85 2.43
CA ARG A 370 -25.10 29.04 1.56
C ARG A 370 -24.75 29.61 0.19
N LEU A 371 -23.69 30.42 0.12
CA LEU A 371 -23.23 31.02 -1.11
C LEU A 371 -22.33 30.02 -1.84
N LYS A 372 -22.70 29.64 -3.06
CA LYS A 372 -21.88 28.83 -3.96
C LYS A 372 -21.44 29.68 -5.15
N ARG A 373 -20.12 29.84 -5.30
CA ARG A 373 -19.53 30.40 -6.51
C ARG A 373 -19.49 29.31 -7.59
N VAL A 374 -20.03 29.62 -8.76
CA VAL A 374 -20.06 28.74 -9.91
C VAL A 374 -19.16 29.32 -10.98
N GLN A 375 -18.16 28.52 -11.36
CA GLN A 375 -17.27 28.83 -12.47
C GLN A 375 -17.96 28.50 -13.80
N GLY A 376 -17.99 29.48 -14.69
CA GLY A 376 -18.47 29.38 -16.06
C GLY A 376 -17.34 29.21 -17.08
N PRO A 377 -17.70 29.32 -18.37
CA PRO A 377 -16.75 29.16 -19.47
C PRO A 377 -15.75 30.32 -19.55
N PRO A 378 -14.63 30.14 -20.29
CA PRO A 378 -13.78 31.26 -20.70
C PRO A 378 -14.58 32.29 -21.49
N VAL A 379 -14.24 33.57 -21.34
CA VAL A 379 -14.95 34.69 -22.00
C VAL A 379 -14.90 34.58 -23.54
N SER A 380 -13.85 33.96 -24.09
CA SER A 380 -13.70 33.71 -25.53
C SER A 380 -14.76 32.78 -26.13
N ALA A 381 -15.41 31.94 -25.32
CA ALA A 381 -16.43 31.01 -25.79
C ALA A 381 -17.82 31.68 -25.82
N ALA A 382 -18.03 32.62 -26.74
CA ALA A 382 -19.19 33.51 -26.79
C ALA A 382 -20.56 32.81 -26.62
N LYS A 383 -20.80 31.70 -27.34
CA LYS A 383 -22.05 30.93 -27.23
C LYS A 383 -22.25 30.36 -25.82
N ALA A 384 -21.21 29.74 -25.26
CA ALA A 384 -21.27 29.16 -23.92
C ALA A 384 -21.43 30.24 -22.84
N VAL A 385 -20.84 31.42 -23.03
CA VAL A 385 -21.06 32.58 -22.16
C VAL A 385 -22.51 33.02 -22.19
N ALA A 386 -23.11 33.18 -23.37
CA ALA A 386 -24.52 33.56 -23.50
C ALA A 386 -25.47 32.54 -22.85
N ASP A 387 -25.19 31.24 -23.02
CA ASP A 387 -25.96 30.17 -22.37
C ASP A 387 -25.79 30.18 -20.85
N PHE A 388 -24.56 30.40 -20.35
CA PHE A 388 -24.29 30.54 -18.93
C PHE A 388 -25.04 31.74 -18.35
N VAL A 389 -25.00 32.90 -19.01
CA VAL A 389 -25.70 34.11 -18.56
C VAL A 389 -27.20 33.85 -18.48
N ARG A 390 -27.77 33.17 -19.48
CA ARG A 390 -29.19 32.80 -19.50
C ARG A 390 -29.57 31.85 -18.36
N ALA A 391 -28.75 30.83 -18.12
CA ALA A 391 -28.98 29.84 -17.06
C ALA A 391 -28.85 30.43 -15.64
N HIS A 392 -28.18 31.57 -15.50
CA HIS A 392 -27.85 32.19 -14.20
C HIS A 392 -28.44 33.60 -14.03
N LYS A 393 -29.51 33.95 -14.76
CA LYS A 393 -30.17 35.25 -14.64
C LYS A 393 -30.66 35.55 -13.22
N ALA A 394 -31.08 34.52 -12.49
CA ALA A 394 -31.54 34.61 -11.10
C ALA A 394 -30.43 34.30 -10.08
N ALA A 395 -29.16 34.46 -10.47
CA ALA A 395 -28.06 34.37 -9.52
C ALA A 395 -28.19 35.44 -8.43
N HIS A 396 -27.71 35.12 -7.24
CA HIS A 396 -27.66 36.08 -6.13
C HIS A 396 -26.73 37.25 -6.45
N ARG A 397 -25.59 36.95 -7.10
CA ARG A 397 -24.69 37.94 -7.68
C ARG A 397 -24.13 37.45 -9.01
N GLY A 398 -23.91 38.39 -9.93
CA GLY A 398 -23.51 38.10 -11.30
C GLY A 398 -24.70 37.74 -12.21
N PRO A 399 -24.43 37.19 -13.40
CA PRO A 399 -23.11 36.78 -13.91
C PRO A 399 -22.08 37.93 -13.96
N TYR A 400 -20.83 37.66 -13.60
CA TYR A 400 -19.74 38.64 -13.65
C TYR A 400 -18.47 37.99 -14.24
N ILE A 401 -17.51 38.81 -14.68
CA ILE A 401 -16.23 38.35 -15.22
C ILE A 401 -15.16 38.57 -14.16
N GLU A 402 -14.33 37.55 -13.92
CA GLU A 402 -13.13 37.67 -13.09
C GLU A 402 -11.98 36.97 -13.82
N GLY A 403 -10.91 37.72 -14.14
CA GLY A 403 -9.88 37.25 -15.06
C GLY A 403 -10.46 36.88 -16.44
N GLY A 404 -10.09 35.72 -16.97
CA GLY A 404 -10.54 35.25 -18.30
C GLY A 404 -11.83 34.44 -18.33
N ARG A 405 -12.64 34.42 -17.25
CA ARG A 405 -13.81 33.55 -17.11
C ARG A 405 -15.04 34.27 -16.55
N VAL A 406 -16.21 33.73 -16.87
CA VAL A 406 -17.50 34.17 -16.31
C VAL A 406 -17.82 33.37 -15.05
N PHE A 407 -18.44 34.00 -14.06
CA PHE A 407 -18.85 33.41 -12.79
C PHE A 407 -20.27 33.85 -12.44
N ALA A 408 -20.91 33.08 -11.57
CA ALA A 408 -22.15 33.48 -10.90
C ALA A 408 -22.14 32.97 -9.46
N GLU A 409 -22.75 33.70 -8.55
CA GLU A 409 -22.94 33.28 -7.18
C GLU A 409 -24.41 32.95 -6.94
N ARG A 410 -24.66 31.75 -6.43
CA ARG A 410 -26.01 31.25 -6.18
C ARG A 410 -26.20 30.96 -4.70
N LEU A 411 -27.40 31.20 -4.20
CA LEU A 411 -27.80 30.68 -2.91
C LEU A 411 -28.21 29.21 -3.06
N ARG A 412 -27.76 28.38 -2.13
CA ARG A 412 -28.23 27.01 -1.91
C ARG A 412 -28.75 26.86 -0.49
N ALA A 413 -29.49 25.79 -0.25
CA ALA A 413 -29.90 25.41 1.10
C ALA A 413 -28.65 25.19 1.98
N VAL A 414 -28.76 25.60 3.25
CA VAL A 414 -27.81 25.17 4.27
C VAL A 414 -27.86 23.65 4.33
N THR A 415 -26.71 23.00 4.41
CA THR A 415 -26.65 21.56 4.61
C THR A 415 -25.53 21.24 5.57
N PHE A 416 -25.83 20.39 6.54
CA PHE A 416 -24.85 19.88 7.48
C PHE A 416 -24.23 18.59 6.96
N LEU A 417 -23.00 18.33 7.36
CA LEU A 417 -22.21 17.17 6.93
C LEU A 417 -22.95 15.85 7.19
N GLU A 418 -23.51 15.67 8.39
CA GLU A 418 -24.30 14.48 8.72
C GLU A 418 -25.56 14.34 7.86
N THR A 419 -26.21 15.45 7.53
CA THR A 419 -27.40 15.45 6.65
C THR A 419 -27.04 15.01 5.24
N GLU A 420 -25.95 15.54 4.67
CA GLU A 420 -25.46 15.16 3.35
C GLU A 420 -25.05 13.68 3.35
N ILE A 421 -24.28 13.23 4.35
CA ILE A 421 -23.91 11.82 4.49
C ILE A 421 -25.16 10.94 4.62
N GLY A 422 -26.14 11.32 5.43
CA GLY A 422 -27.40 10.60 5.57
C GLY A 422 -28.17 10.47 4.25
N ALA A 423 -28.13 11.50 3.39
CA ALA A 423 -28.68 11.42 2.04
C ALA A 423 -27.91 10.41 1.17
N LEU A 424 -26.57 10.48 1.19
CA LEU A 424 -25.69 9.57 0.43
C LEU A 424 -25.85 8.10 0.81
N LEU A 425 -26.15 7.81 2.08
CA LEU A 425 -26.34 6.44 2.57
C LEU A 425 -27.62 5.78 2.03
N ARG A 426 -28.59 6.54 1.49
CA ARG A 426 -29.80 5.98 0.86
C ARG A 426 -29.50 5.32 -0.49
N SER A 427 -28.51 5.83 -1.22
CA SER A 427 -28.10 5.33 -2.53
C SER A 427 -26.57 5.25 -2.68
N PRO A 428 -25.87 4.40 -1.91
CA PRO A 428 -24.41 4.28 -1.95
C PRO A 428 -23.81 4.05 -3.34
N GLU A 429 -24.53 3.31 -4.17
CA GLU A 429 -24.21 3.03 -5.57
C GLU A 429 -24.05 4.31 -6.42
N SER A 430 -24.81 5.37 -6.13
CA SER A 430 -24.86 6.60 -6.93
C SER A 430 -23.59 7.45 -6.87
N TRP A 431 -22.79 7.29 -5.81
CA TRP A 431 -21.52 8.00 -5.63
C TRP A 431 -20.30 7.09 -5.75
N GLY A 432 -20.50 5.84 -6.18
CA GLY A 432 -19.41 4.91 -6.50
C GLY A 432 -18.87 4.11 -5.31
N ALA A 433 -19.68 3.89 -4.27
CA ALA A 433 -19.35 2.93 -3.22
C ALA A 433 -19.07 1.54 -3.79
N ALA A 434 -18.21 0.76 -3.12
CA ALA A 434 -17.91 -0.59 -3.57
C ALA A 434 -19.12 -1.54 -3.38
N SER A 435 -19.32 -2.48 -4.30
CA SER A 435 -20.53 -3.30 -4.39
C SER A 435 -20.84 -4.08 -3.10
N HIS A 436 -19.83 -4.63 -2.43
CA HIS A 436 -20.05 -5.37 -1.18
C HIS A 436 -20.35 -4.47 0.03
N PHE A 437 -20.08 -3.17 -0.08
CA PHE A 437 -20.36 -2.17 0.95
C PHE A 437 -21.70 -1.47 0.75
N VAL A 438 -22.33 -1.55 -0.43
CA VAL A 438 -23.62 -0.89 -0.72
C VAL A 438 -24.71 -1.30 0.29
N LYS A 439 -24.94 -2.60 0.49
CA LYS A 439 -25.97 -3.08 1.44
C LYS A 439 -25.65 -2.70 2.90
N PRO A 440 -24.41 -2.90 3.41
CA PRO A 440 -24.04 -2.42 4.74
C PRO A 440 -24.19 -0.90 4.94
N LEU A 441 -23.83 -0.08 3.95
CA LEU A 441 -23.91 1.38 4.03
C LEU A 441 -25.35 1.88 4.16
N LYS A 442 -26.33 1.25 3.51
CA LYS A 442 -27.75 1.58 3.69
C LYS A 442 -28.24 1.40 5.14
N LYS A 443 -27.48 0.65 5.96
CA LYS A 443 -27.74 0.40 7.39
C LYS A 443 -26.69 1.04 8.31
N ALA A 444 -25.89 1.97 7.78
CA ALA A 444 -24.85 2.63 8.57
C ALA A 444 -25.45 3.42 9.73
N LYS A 445 -24.70 3.48 10.82
CA LYS A 445 -25.04 4.30 11.99
C LYS A 445 -23.96 5.35 12.20
N PHE A 446 -24.37 6.56 12.52
CA PHE A 446 -23.46 7.55 13.06
C PHE A 446 -23.00 7.09 14.45
N ALA A 447 -21.70 7.09 14.67
CA ALA A 447 -21.09 6.67 15.92
C ALA A 447 -20.41 7.89 16.57
N PRO A 448 -20.88 8.35 17.73
CA PRO A 448 -20.17 9.37 18.50
C PRO A 448 -18.71 8.93 18.73
N PRO A 449 -17.71 9.78 18.47
CA PRO A 449 -16.31 9.39 18.58
C PRO A 449 -15.92 8.76 19.92
N LEU A 450 -16.50 9.22 21.02
CA LEU A 450 -16.21 8.74 22.37
C LEU A 450 -17.03 7.52 22.81
N SER A 451 -17.99 7.07 21.99
CA SER A 451 -18.77 5.85 22.27
C SER A 451 -18.23 4.62 21.54
N LEU A 452 -17.09 4.74 20.85
CA LEU A 452 -16.46 3.62 20.15
C LEU A 452 -15.87 2.61 21.15
N LYS A 453 -15.90 1.32 20.80
CA LYS A 453 -15.22 0.27 21.56
C LYS A 453 -13.70 0.46 21.50
N ALA A 454 -12.97 -0.18 22.42
CA ALA A 454 -11.53 -0.01 22.59
C ALA A 454 -10.71 -0.16 21.29
N GLU A 455 -10.98 -1.19 20.47
CA GLU A 455 -10.26 -1.38 19.21
C GLU A 455 -10.61 -0.30 18.17
N ALA A 456 -11.89 0.03 18.00
CA ALA A 456 -12.33 1.09 17.10
C ALA A 456 -11.80 2.48 17.53
N MET A 457 -11.66 2.72 18.84
CA MET A 457 -10.99 3.90 19.40
C MET A 457 -9.52 3.97 19.00
N GLN A 458 -8.81 2.84 18.91
CA GLN A 458 -7.44 2.82 18.41
C GLN A 458 -7.38 3.10 16.90
N GLY A 459 -8.36 2.65 16.12
CA GLY A 459 -8.51 3.03 14.71
C GLY A 459 -8.69 4.54 14.53
N LEU A 460 -9.54 5.16 15.35
CA LEU A 460 -9.70 6.62 15.38
C LEU A 460 -8.43 7.34 15.84
N ALA A 461 -7.75 6.84 16.88
CA ALA A 461 -6.48 7.38 17.33
C ALA A 461 -5.44 7.33 16.21
N ALA A 462 -5.35 6.22 15.49
CA ALA A 462 -4.44 6.07 14.36
C ALA A 462 -4.72 7.09 13.24
N TYR A 463 -5.94 7.59 13.11
CA TYR A 463 -6.28 8.71 12.22
C TYR A 463 -5.85 10.06 12.79
N LEU A 464 -6.22 10.36 14.04
CA LEU A 464 -5.95 11.65 14.70
C LEU A 464 -4.45 11.91 14.86
N PHE A 465 -3.71 10.86 15.18
CA PHE A 465 -2.27 10.90 15.44
C PHE A 465 -1.45 10.38 14.24
N ARG A 466 -2.09 10.07 13.10
CA ARG A 466 -1.41 9.65 11.85
C ARG A 466 -0.39 10.65 11.33
N ARG A 467 -0.54 11.91 11.76
CA ARG A 467 0.29 13.07 11.37
C ARG A 467 1.25 13.50 12.48
N GLU A 468 1.31 12.82 13.62
CA GLU A 468 2.48 12.91 14.48
C GLU A 468 3.68 12.31 13.71
N SER A 469 4.90 12.86 13.90
CA SER A 469 6.10 12.57 13.09
C SER A 469 6.10 11.14 12.54
N TRP A 470 6.20 11.00 11.21
CA TRP A 470 6.12 9.71 10.53
C TRP A 470 7.36 8.81 10.75
N TRP A 471 8.18 9.14 11.77
CA TRP A 471 9.29 8.35 12.31
C TRP A 471 9.53 8.66 13.80
#